data_AF-A0A934STK7-F1
#
_entry.id   AF-A0A934STK7-F1
#
_cell.length_a   1.000
_cell.length_b   1.000
_cell.length_c   1.000
_cell.angle_alpha   90.00
_cell.angle_beta   90.00
_cell.angle_gamma   90.00
#
_symmetry.space_group_name_H-M   'P 1'
#
loop_
_entity.id
_entity.type
_entity.pdbx_description
1 polymer ?
#
loop_
_entity_poly.entity_id
_entity_poly.type
_entity_poly.pdbx_seq_one_letter_code
_entity_poly.pdbx_strand_id
1 'polypeptide(L)'
;MLDALTAAGVERGYGIELVGDTCWKIYAQWGRLPRAMALVRTRDPAKRMRFSVDAFLRFPFNRPGYRYEDVPEPAGRALNMVRCPVADYLGVHGASDLTVGSWCNLDFQLAHMWGGSLERHGSIAGGAPLCDFRFRAGTLEPAETGELAK
;
A
#
# COMPACT_ATOMS: atom_id res chain seq x y z
N MET A 1 17.77 -2.29 9.72
CA MET A 1 18.02 -1.15 8.81
C MET A 1 17.90 0.17 9.55
N LEU A 2 16.75 0.45 10.18
CA LEU A 2 16.60 1.64 11.01
C LEU A 2 17.68 1.73 12.11
N ASP A 3 17.93 0.64 12.83
CA ASP A 3 18.96 0.61 13.88
C ASP A 3 20.37 0.98 13.37
N ALA A 4 20.70 0.57 12.14
CA ALA A 4 21.98 0.91 11.52
C ALA A 4 22.06 2.40 11.15
N LEU A 5 20.95 2.99 10.68
CA LEU A 5 20.86 4.43 10.41
C LEU A 5 20.98 5.23 11.70
N THR A 6 20.27 4.84 12.75
CA THR A 6 20.35 5.52 14.06
C THR A 6 21.73 5.37 14.69
N ALA A 7 22.38 4.20 14.55
CA ALA A 7 23.75 3.99 15.01
C ALA A 7 24.77 4.85 14.23
N ALA A 8 24.47 5.20 12.98
CA ALA A 8 25.25 6.14 12.17
C ALA A 8 24.92 7.62 12.45
N GLY A 9 24.06 7.92 13.44
CA GLY A 9 23.70 9.28 13.83
C GLY A 9 22.56 9.90 13.02
N VAL A 10 21.83 9.11 12.22
CA VAL A 10 20.64 9.59 11.51
C VAL A 10 19.48 9.72 12.49
N GLU A 11 18.77 10.85 12.45
CA GLU A 11 17.56 11.09 13.23
C GLU A 11 16.49 10.03 12.90
N ARG A 12 15.76 9.54 13.91
CA ARG A 12 14.88 8.37 13.78
C ARG A 12 13.75 8.59 12.78
N GLY A 13 13.07 9.73 12.84
CA GLY A 13 12.00 10.10 11.91
C GLY A 13 12.48 10.10 10.47
N TYR A 14 13.59 10.78 10.19
CA TYR A 14 14.21 10.77 8.88
C TYR A 14 14.72 9.37 8.47
N GLY A 15 15.22 8.58 9.41
CA GLY A 15 15.57 7.18 9.18
C GLY A 15 14.38 6.33 8.73
N ILE A 16 13.20 6.56 9.31
CA ILE A 16 11.94 5.91 8.91
C ILE A 16 11.53 6.33 7.50
N GLU A 17 11.63 7.61 7.17
CA GLU A 17 11.36 8.11 5.81
C GLU A 17 12.28 7.45 4.78
N LEU A 18 13.60 7.39 5.04
CA LEU A 18 14.55 6.72 4.16
C LEU A 18 14.25 5.23 3.98
N VAL A 19 13.81 4.56 5.06
CA VAL A 19 13.35 3.17 4.98
C VAL A 19 12.11 3.06 4.10
N GLY A 20 11.13 3.94 4.30
CA GLY A 20 9.91 4.01 3.50
C GLY A 20 10.19 4.22 2.01
N ASP A 21 11.06 5.16 1.67
CA ASP A 21 11.47 5.45 0.29
C ASP A 21 12.18 4.26 -0.36
N THR A 22 13.03 3.58 0.41
CA THR A 22 13.73 2.37 -0.06
C THR A 22 12.73 1.25 -0.34
N CYS A 23 11.78 1.02 0.58
CA CYS A 23 10.71 0.06 0.38
C CYS A 23 9.86 0.43 -0.84
N TRP A 24 9.53 1.71 -1.03
CA TRP A 24 8.74 2.18 -2.17
C TRP A 24 9.42 1.88 -3.50
N LYS A 25 10.74 2.09 -3.64
CA LYS A 25 11.45 1.76 -4.88
C LYS A 25 11.27 0.29 -5.29
N ILE A 26 11.29 -0.62 -4.33
CA ILE A 26 11.07 -2.06 -4.56
C ILE A 26 9.61 -2.31 -4.93
N TYR A 27 8.67 -1.81 -4.12
CA TYR A 27 7.25 -2.03 -4.30
C TYR A 27 6.70 -1.40 -5.58
N ALA A 28 7.22 -0.25 -5.99
CA ALA A 28 6.87 0.41 -7.24
C ALA A 28 7.23 -0.45 -8.45
N GLN A 29 8.37 -1.14 -8.40
CA GLN A 29 8.76 -2.07 -9.46
C GLN A 29 7.80 -3.27 -9.53
N TRP A 30 7.42 -3.83 -8.38
CA TRP A 30 6.46 -4.94 -8.34
C TRP A 30 5.04 -4.52 -8.71
N GLY A 31 4.61 -3.34 -8.28
CA GLY A 31 3.28 -2.78 -8.53
C GLY A 31 3.00 -2.49 -10.01
N ARG A 32 4.05 -2.23 -10.81
CA ARG A 32 3.93 -2.04 -12.27
C ARG A 32 3.44 -3.29 -12.99
N LEU A 33 3.80 -4.49 -12.52
CA LEU A 33 3.46 -5.73 -13.22
C LEU A 33 1.96 -6.05 -13.17
N PRO A 34 1.28 -6.05 -11.99
CA PRO A 34 -0.18 -6.20 -11.95
C PRO A 34 -0.90 -5.09 -12.70
N ARG A 35 -0.40 -3.85 -12.64
CA ARG A 35 -0.98 -2.73 -13.41
C ARG A 35 -0.98 -3.03 -14.91
N ALA A 36 0.16 -3.43 -15.46
CA ALA A 36 0.28 -3.74 -16.88
C ALA A 36 -0.65 -4.91 -17.29
N MET A 37 -0.68 -5.98 -16.48
CA MET A 37 -1.57 -7.12 -16.71
C MET A 37 -3.05 -6.72 -16.63
N ALA A 38 -3.43 -5.88 -15.68
CA ALA A 38 -4.79 -5.37 -15.52
C ALA A 38 -5.24 -4.55 -16.75
N LEU A 39 -4.37 -3.69 -17.26
CA LEU A 39 -4.64 -2.87 -18.46
C LEU A 39 -4.93 -3.74 -19.70
N VAL A 40 -4.22 -4.86 -19.84
CA VAL A 40 -4.43 -5.83 -20.94
C VAL A 40 -5.71 -6.63 -20.74
N ARG A 41 -6.03 -7.03 -19.50
CA ARG A 41 -7.16 -7.91 -19.20
C ARG A 41 -8.52 -7.22 -19.31
N THR A 42 -8.62 -5.94 -18.95
CA THR A 42 -9.91 -5.24 -18.93
C THR A 42 -9.77 -3.73 -19.11
N ARG A 43 -10.84 -3.08 -19.60
CA ARG A 43 -10.95 -1.61 -19.69
C ARG A 43 -11.62 -0.98 -18.48
N ASP A 44 -12.31 -1.78 -17.68
CA ASP A 44 -13.06 -1.35 -16.50
C ASP A 44 -12.11 -0.98 -15.35
N PRO A 45 -12.06 0.28 -14.90
CA PRO A 45 -11.16 0.74 -13.84
C PRO A 45 -11.35 -0.02 -12.52
N ALA A 46 -12.60 -0.34 -12.14
CA ALA A 46 -12.89 -1.06 -10.90
C ALA A 46 -12.34 -2.48 -10.95
N LYS A 47 -12.47 -3.15 -12.10
CA LYS A 47 -11.87 -4.49 -12.30
C LYS A 47 -10.35 -4.45 -12.32
N ARG A 48 -9.73 -3.38 -12.84
CA ARG A 48 -8.27 -3.20 -12.79
C ARG A 48 -7.77 -3.05 -11.37
N MET A 49 -8.40 -2.17 -10.59
CA MET A 49 -8.07 -1.97 -9.19
C MET A 49 -8.18 -3.30 -8.41
N ARG A 50 -9.30 -4.00 -8.58
CA ARG A 50 -9.52 -5.32 -7.99
C ARG A 50 -8.41 -6.31 -8.35
N PHE A 51 -8.06 -6.41 -9.62
CA PHE A 51 -7.00 -7.29 -10.08
C PHE A 51 -5.65 -6.96 -9.43
N SER A 52 -5.27 -5.69 -9.39
CA SER A 52 -3.98 -5.27 -8.82
C SER A 52 -3.90 -5.56 -7.32
N VAL A 53 -4.97 -5.26 -6.58
CA VAL A 53 -5.05 -5.57 -5.14
C VAL A 53 -5.01 -7.07 -4.92
N ASP A 54 -5.80 -7.86 -5.66
CA ASP A 54 -5.84 -9.32 -5.52
C ASP A 54 -4.49 -9.97 -5.88
N ALA A 55 -3.74 -9.41 -6.83
CA ALA A 55 -2.38 -9.86 -7.12
C ALA A 55 -1.45 -9.69 -5.91
N PHE A 56 -1.54 -8.55 -5.22
CA PHE A 56 -0.77 -8.27 -4.00
C PHE A 56 -1.22 -9.10 -2.79
N LEU A 57 -2.52 -9.41 -2.69
CA LEU A 57 -3.05 -10.36 -1.71
C LEU A 57 -2.65 -11.81 -2.00
N ARG A 58 -2.28 -12.13 -3.25
CA ARG A 58 -1.70 -13.43 -3.60
C ARG A 58 -0.20 -13.48 -3.31
N PHE A 59 0.50 -12.36 -3.47
CA PHE A 59 1.88 -12.17 -3.04
C PHE A 59 2.23 -10.67 -3.11
N PRO A 60 2.81 -10.05 -2.07
CA PRO A 60 3.39 -10.67 -0.87
C PRO A 60 2.44 -10.78 0.34
N PHE A 61 1.19 -10.35 0.23
CA PHE A 61 0.26 -10.24 1.37
C PHE A 61 -0.67 -11.45 1.51
N ASN A 62 -0.16 -12.65 1.31
CA ASN A 62 -0.96 -13.85 1.26
C ASN A 62 -1.22 -14.50 2.63
N ARG A 63 -2.30 -15.27 2.68
CA ARG A 63 -2.60 -16.22 3.76
C ARG A 63 -1.56 -17.36 3.77
N PRO A 64 -1.27 -17.98 4.93
CA PRO A 64 -1.89 -17.76 6.25
C PRO A 64 -1.23 -16.65 7.08
N GLY A 65 -0.15 -16.03 6.58
CA GLY A 65 0.55 -14.96 7.29
C GLY A 65 -0.38 -13.78 7.55
N TYR A 66 -0.88 -13.17 6.49
CA TYR A 66 -1.92 -12.16 6.54
C TYR A 66 -3.30 -12.82 6.71
N ARG A 67 -4.20 -12.18 7.45
CA ARG A 67 -5.62 -12.58 7.53
C ARG A 67 -6.50 -11.37 7.32
N TYR A 68 -7.49 -11.53 6.45
CA TYR A 68 -8.43 -10.47 6.13
C TYR A 68 -9.80 -11.06 5.78
N GLU A 69 -10.81 -10.23 5.96
CA GLU A 69 -12.19 -10.49 5.57
C GLU A 69 -12.54 -9.63 4.36
N ASP A 70 -13.23 -10.22 3.38
CA ASP A 70 -13.64 -9.50 2.19
C ASP A 70 -14.86 -8.62 2.47
N VAL A 71 -14.81 -7.38 2.00
CA VAL A 71 -15.94 -6.44 2.10
C VAL A 71 -16.44 -6.15 0.69
N PRO A 72 -17.76 -6.24 0.42
CA PRO A 72 -18.31 -5.87 -0.88
C PRO A 72 -17.96 -4.43 -1.24
N GLU A 73 -17.37 -4.23 -2.41
CA GLU A 73 -16.98 -2.92 -2.95
C GLU A 73 -17.07 -2.97 -4.48
N PRO A 74 -18.14 -2.42 -5.08
CA PRO A 74 -18.32 -2.39 -6.52
C PRO A 74 -17.29 -1.52 -7.25
N ALA A 75 -16.83 -0.42 -6.64
CA ALA A 75 -15.95 0.57 -7.27
C ALA A 75 -14.47 0.18 -7.27
N GLY A 76 -14.12 -0.98 -6.72
CA GLY A 76 -12.73 -1.42 -6.63
C GLY A 76 -12.58 -2.68 -5.78
N ARG A 77 -11.95 -2.55 -4.61
CA ARG A 77 -11.69 -3.67 -3.70
C ARG A 77 -11.65 -3.21 -2.25
N ALA A 78 -12.44 -3.83 -1.39
CA ALA A 78 -12.41 -3.57 0.04
C ALA A 78 -12.13 -4.86 0.81
N LEU A 79 -11.41 -4.71 1.93
CA LEU A 79 -11.15 -5.79 2.88
C LEU A 79 -10.86 -5.21 4.26
N ASN A 80 -11.09 -6.02 5.29
CA ASN A 80 -10.69 -5.73 6.66
C ASN A 80 -9.53 -6.65 7.02
N MET A 81 -8.32 -6.11 7.13
CA MET A 81 -7.15 -6.87 7.56
C MET A 81 -7.21 -7.03 9.08
N VAL A 82 -7.31 -8.26 9.55
CA VAL A 82 -7.40 -8.61 10.99
C VAL A 82 -6.10 -9.18 11.55
N ARG A 83 -5.11 -9.47 10.69
CA ARG A 83 -3.74 -9.81 11.12
C ARG A 83 -2.72 -9.33 10.09
N CYS A 84 -1.68 -8.65 10.57
CA CYS A 84 -0.56 -8.18 9.76
C CYS A 84 0.77 -8.65 10.38
N PRO A 85 1.47 -9.62 9.76
CA PRO A 85 2.76 -10.10 10.27
C PRO A 85 3.83 -9.01 10.45
N VAL A 86 3.79 -7.96 9.63
CA VAL A 86 4.73 -6.84 9.75
C VAL A 86 4.46 -6.05 11.03
N ALA A 87 3.18 -5.76 11.32
CA ALA A 87 2.78 -5.11 12.56
C ALA A 87 3.06 -5.99 13.78
N ASP A 88 2.78 -7.31 13.68
CA ASP A 88 3.09 -8.28 14.74
C ASP A 88 4.60 -8.24 15.07
N TYR A 89 5.46 -8.36 14.06
CA TYR A 89 6.90 -8.42 14.24
C TYR A 89 7.47 -7.09 14.77
N LEU A 90 7.25 -6.00 14.05
CA LEU A 90 7.83 -4.71 14.42
C LEU A 90 7.23 -4.15 15.71
N GLY A 91 5.97 -4.47 16.03
CA GLY A 91 5.34 -4.11 17.30
C GLY A 91 6.04 -4.74 18.50
N VAL A 92 6.37 -6.04 18.43
CA VAL A 92 7.16 -6.72 19.48
C VAL A 92 8.55 -6.11 19.67
N HIS A 93 9.10 -5.50 18.63
CA HIS A 93 10.39 -4.81 18.66
C HIS A 93 10.29 -3.30 18.98
N GLY A 94 9.12 -2.79 19.37
CA GLY A 94 8.94 -1.37 19.69
C GLY A 94 9.12 -0.43 18.49
N ALA A 95 8.89 -0.94 17.27
CA ALA A 95 9.07 -0.24 15.99
C ALA A 95 7.75 -0.08 15.21
N SER A 96 6.63 0.11 15.93
CA SER A 96 5.33 0.36 15.31
C SER A 96 5.32 1.65 14.48
N ASP A 97 6.04 2.67 14.92
CA ASP A 97 6.24 3.94 14.20
C ASP A 97 6.92 3.73 12.84
N LEU A 98 7.95 2.89 12.78
CA LEU A 98 8.58 2.46 11.53
C LEU A 98 7.55 1.79 10.63
N THR A 99 6.74 0.88 11.17
CA THR A 99 5.71 0.16 10.40
C THR A 99 4.71 1.11 9.76
N VAL A 100 4.20 2.06 10.55
CA VAL A 100 3.25 3.08 10.11
C VAL A 100 3.89 3.99 9.07
N GLY A 101 5.08 4.53 9.37
CA GLY A 101 5.79 5.49 8.51
C GLY A 101 6.33 4.90 7.21
N SER A 102 6.44 3.58 7.09
CA SER A 102 6.91 2.90 5.87
C SER A 102 5.86 1.95 5.29
N TRP A 103 5.80 0.69 5.73
CA TRP A 103 4.95 -0.36 5.13
C TRP A 103 3.48 0.05 4.99
N CYS A 104 2.86 0.59 6.04
CA CYS A 104 1.44 0.96 5.97
C CYS A 104 1.18 2.09 4.96
N ASN A 105 2.15 2.97 4.73
CA ASN A 105 1.99 4.10 3.81
C ASN A 105 2.22 3.71 2.34
N LEU A 106 2.90 2.59 2.07
CA LEU A 106 3.05 2.04 0.72
C LEU A 106 1.70 1.74 0.06
N ASP A 107 0.71 1.34 0.86
CA ASP A 107 -0.61 0.96 0.36
C ASP A 107 -1.31 2.12 -0.38
N PHE A 108 -1.17 3.36 0.12
CA PHE A 108 -1.72 4.55 -0.53
C PHE A 108 -1.03 4.83 -1.86
N GLN A 109 0.30 4.71 -1.90
CA GLN A 109 1.09 4.94 -3.10
C GLN A 109 0.82 3.87 -4.17
N LEU A 110 0.64 2.61 -3.76
CA LEU A 110 0.24 1.53 -4.66
C LEU A 110 -1.15 1.78 -5.25
N ALA A 111 -2.13 2.21 -4.43
CA ALA A 111 -3.46 2.55 -4.91
C ALA A 111 -3.41 3.65 -5.98
N HIS A 112 -2.63 4.70 -5.74
CA HIS A 112 -2.43 5.77 -6.71
C HIS A 112 -1.76 5.27 -7.99
N MET A 113 -0.69 4.48 -7.87
CA MET A 113 -0.01 3.87 -9.01
C MET A 113 -0.94 3.01 -9.87
N TRP A 114 -1.89 2.30 -9.25
CA TRP A 114 -2.88 1.48 -9.95
C TRP A 114 -4.04 2.29 -10.55
N GLY A 115 -4.01 3.62 -10.43
CA GLY A 115 -4.99 4.52 -11.02
C GLY A 115 -6.22 4.72 -10.15
N GLY A 116 -6.07 4.73 -8.83
CA GLY A 116 -7.17 5.01 -7.92
C GLY A 116 -6.71 5.58 -6.58
N SER A 117 -7.49 5.33 -5.54
CA SER A 117 -7.23 5.83 -4.19
C SER A 117 -7.49 4.75 -3.15
N LEU A 118 -6.96 4.97 -1.96
CA LEU A 118 -7.21 4.15 -0.78
C LEU A 118 -7.74 5.05 0.33
N GLU A 119 -8.87 4.67 0.91
CA GLU A 119 -9.32 5.15 2.22
C GLU A 119 -9.04 4.08 3.27
N ARG A 120 -8.52 4.50 4.42
CA ARG A 120 -8.25 3.66 5.60
C ARG A 120 -8.28 4.55 6.83
N HIS A 121 -9.14 4.26 7.80
CA HIS A 121 -9.29 5.08 9.01
C HIS A 121 -8.24 4.75 10.08
N GLY A 122 -7.75 3.51 10.11
CA GLY A 122 -6.75 3.07 11.08
C GLY A 122 -5.87 1.94 10.57
N SER A 123 -4.80 1.65 11.31
CA SER A 123 -3.95 0.49 11.04
C SER A 123 -3.67 -0.28 12.32
N ILE A 124 -3.50 -1.60 12.20
CA ILE A 124 -3.08 -2.46 13.32
C ILE A 124 -1.79 -1.94 13.95
N ALA A 125 -0.82 -1.52 13.12
CA ALA A 125 0.43 -0.93 13.61
C ALA A 125 0.21 0.39 14.37
N GLY A 126 -0.81 1.17 14.01
CA GLY A 126 -1.24 2.37 14.72
C GLY A 126 -2.19 2.10 15.90
N GLY A 127 -2.42 0.85 16.29
CA GLY A 127 -3.26 0.47 17.43
C GLY A 127 -4.74 0.26 17.12
N ALA A 128 -5.16 0.31 15.86
CA ALA A 128 -6.53 -0.02 15.47
C ALA A 128 -6.77 -1.55 15.54
N PRO A 129 -8.02 -2.02 15.76
CA PRO A 129 -8.32 -3.45 15.81
C PRO A 129 -8.14 -4.16 14.46
N LEU A 130 -8.20 -3.40 13.35
CA LEU A 130 -8.03 -3.89 11.99
C LEU A 130 -7.54 -2.75 11.08
N CYS A 131 -7.03 -3.09 9.89
CA CYS A 131 -6.85 -2.13 8.81
C CYS A 131 -8.04 -2.24 7.85
N ASP A 132 -8.84 -1.17 7.75
CA ASP A 132 -10.08 -1.12 6.97
C ASP A 132 -9.84 -0.60 5.55
N PHE A 133 -9.18 -1.40 4.72
CA PHE A 133 -8.84 -0.99 3.37
C PHE A 133 -10.07 -0.81 2.47
N ARG A 134 -10.19 0.38 1.86
CA ARG A 134 -11.20 0.71 0.84
C ARG A 134 -10.50 1.25 -0.40
N PHE A 135 -10.11 0.36 -1.31
CA PHE A 135 -9.53 0.75 -2.59
C PHE A 135 -10.64 1.08 -3.59
N ARG A 136 -10.60 2.28 -4.14
CA ARG A 136 -11.53 2.73 -5.18
C ARG A 136 -10.75 3.02 -6.46
N ALA A 137 -11.27 2.60 -7.59
CA ALA A 137 -10.71 3.02 -8.87
C ALA A 137 -10.96 4.52 -9.08
N GLY A 138 -10.00 5.22 -9.68
CA GLY A 138 -10.20 6.58 -10.10
C GLY A 138 -11.15 6.61 -11.30
N THR A 139 -12.01 7.63 -11.35
CA THR A 139 -12.49 8.14 -12.63
C THR A 139 -11.26 8.63 -13.37
N LEU A 140 -10.99 8.09 -14.56
CA LEU A 140 -9.99 8.63 -15.46
C LEU A 140 -10.46 10.03 -15.90
N GLU A 141 -10.25 11.04 -15.08
CA GLU A 141 -10.09 12.40 -15.61
C GLU A 141 -8.73 12.39 -16.32
N PRO A 142 -8.67 12.72 -17.63
CA PRO A 142 -7.41 12.86 -18.32
C PRO A 142 -6.52 13.82 -17.53
N ALA A 143 -5.25 13.44 -17.31
CA ALA A 143 -4.27 14.36 -16.77
C ALA A 143 -4.32 15.65 -17.60
N GLU A 144 -4.56 16.79 -16.94
CA GLU A 144 -4.49 18.10 -17.58
C GLU A 144 -3.17 18.17 -18.33
N THR A 145 -3.26 18.26 -19.66
CA THR A 145 -2.10 18.46 -20.50
C THR A 145 -1.61 19.85 -20.15
N GLY A 146 -0.56 19.92 -19.34
CA GLY A 146 0.13 21.16 -19.03
C GLY A 146 0.51 21.84 -20.34
N GLU A 147 -0.21 22.91 -20.63
CA GLU A 147 -0.02 23.76 -21.78
C GLU A 147 1.41 24.31 -21.74
N LEU A 148 2.21 23.92 -22.72
CA LEU A 148 3.51 24.53 -22.99
C LEU A 148 3.25 26.01 -23.32
N ALA A 149 3.53 26.88 -22.36
CA ALA A 149 3.58 28.31 -22.55
C ALA A 149 4.55 28.63 -23.71
N LYS A 150 4.04 29.37 -24.69
CA LYS A 150 4.83 30.07 -25.70
C LYS A 150 5.58 31.26 -25.09
#